data_AF-A0A498M7I1-F1
#
_entry.id   AF-A0A498M7I1-F1
#
_cell.length_a   1.000
_cell.length_b   1.000
_cell.length_c   1.000
_cell.angle_alpha   90.00
_cell.angle_beta   90.00
_cell.angle_gamma   90.00
#
_symmetry.space_group_name_H-M   'P 1'
#
loop_
_entity.id
_entity.type
_entity.pdbx_description
1 polymer ?
#
loop_
_entity_poly.entity_id
_entity_poly.type
_entity_poly.pdbx_seq_one_letter_code
_entity_poly.pdbx_strand_id
1 'polypeptide(L)'
;MSWISIANILGIGLSTLSRRRSVFGRLDNYDAIKNSQQDDIIRDINAHTSNVGQRLVQGSIRGRGYRVQRHRVRERICLMDQQEL
;
A
#
# COMPACT_ATOMS: atom_id res chain seq x y z
N MET A 1 -3.12 -12.90 -17.48
CA MET A 1 -4.50 -13.41 -17.36
C MET A 1 -5.38 -12.37 -16.69
N SER A 2 -6.57 -12.10 -17.22
CA SER A 2 -7.51 -11.18 -16.58
C SER A 2 -8.36 -11.91 -15.52
N TRP A 3 -8.86 -11.20 -14.52
CA TRP A 3 -9.80 -11.75 -13.54
C TRP A 3 -11.10 -12.25 -14.17
N ILE A 4 -11.51 -11.63 -15.27
CA ILE A 4 -12.67 -12.05 -16.08
C ILE A 4 -12.41 -13.43 -16.68
N SER A 5 -11.20 -13.67 -17.20
CA SER A 5 -10.81 -14.97 -17.74
C SER A 5 -10.86 -16.06 -16.66
N ILE A 6 -10.39 -15.77 -15.45
CA ILE A 6 -10.43 -16.71 -14.32
C ILE A 6 -11.88 -17.00 -13.89
N ALA A 7 -12.72 -15.96 -13.83
CA ALA A 7 -14.15 -16.10 -13.51
C ALA A 7 -14.87 -17.01 -14.51
N ASN A 8 -14.58 -16.83 -15.80
CA ASN A 8 -15.13 -17.66 -16.88
C ASN A 8 -14.67 -19.12 -16.79
N ILE A 9 -13.38 -19.37 -16.55
CA ILE A 9 -12.82 -20.71 -16.38
C ILE A 9 -13.48 -21.44 -15.20
N LEU A 10 -13.72 -20.72 -14.11
CA LEU A 10 -14.33 -21.26 -12.89
C LEU A 10 -15.87 -21.33 -12.94
N GLY A 11 -16.51 -20.81 -14.01
CA GLY A 11 -17.97 -20.77 -14.13
C GLY A 11 -18.66 -19.94 -13.06
N ILE A 12 -17.99 -18.93 -12.49
CA ILE A 12 -18.55 -18.07 -11.43
C ILE A 12 -18.60 -16.61 -11.84
N GLY A 13 -19.54 -15.87 -11.27
CA GLY A 13 -19.59 -14.41 -11.45
C GLY A 13 -18.34 -13.71 -10.89
N LEU A 14 -17.94 -12.60 -11.51
CA LEU A 14 -16.80 -11.79 -11.08
C LEU A 14 -16.97 -11.28 -9.64
N SER A 15 -18.20 -10.97 -9.22
CA SER A 15 -18.56 -10.63 -7.84
C SER A 15 -18.28 -11.76 -6.86
N THR A 16 -18.66 -13.00 -7.21
CA THR A 16 -18.37 -14.21 -6.43
C THR A 16 -16.87 -14.47 -6.33
N LEU A 17 -16.14 -14.33 -7.43
CA LEU A 17 -14.68 -14.47 -7.46
C LEU A 17 -14.01 -13.43 -6.56
N SER A 18 -14.43 -12.16 -6.65
CA SER A 18 -13.93 -11.06 -5.82
C SER A 18 -14.19 -11.31 -4.32
N ARG A 19 -15.41 -11.73 -3.97
CA ARG A 19 -15.77 -12.06 -2.58
C ARG A 19 -14.94 -13.21 -2.04
N ARG A 20 -14.81 -14.31 -2.79
CA ARG A 20 -13.99 -15.46 -2.39
C ARG A 20 -12.51 -15.06 -2.23
N ARG A 21 -11.98 -14.22 -3.13
CA ARG A 21 -10.63 -13.68 -3.00
C ARG A 21 -10.43 -12.89 -1.70
N SER A 22 -11.44 -12.13 -1.27
CA SER A 22 -11.38 -11.43 0.02
C SER A 22 -11.33 -12.38 1.21
N VAL A 23 -11.96 -13.56 1.11
CA VAL A 23 -12.02 -14.57 2.18
C VAL A 23 -10.71 -15.38 2.27
N PHE A 24 -10.09 -15.70 1.13
CA PHE A 24 -8.81 -16.44 1.09
C PHE A 24 -7.57 -15.58 1.42
N GLY A 25 -7.78 -14.36 1.88
CA GLY A 25 -6.71 -13.40 2.12
C GLY A 25 -6.40 -12.57 0.88
N ARG A 26 -6.12 -11.30 1.14
CA ARG A 26 -5.83 -10.29 0.15
C ARG A 26 -4.52 -10.63 -0.56
N LEU A 27 -4.57 -11.30 -1.71
CA LEU A 27 -3.48 -11.44 -2.69
C LEU A 27 -3.10 -10.09 -3.32
N ASP A 28 -3.07 -9.03 -2.52
CA ASP A 28 -2.48 -7.81 -3.00
C ASP A 28 -0.97 -8.01 -2.90
N ASN A 29 -0.29 -7.87 -4.04
CA ASN A 29 1.17 -7.91 -4.15
C ASN A 29 1.79 -6.67 -3.49
N TYR A 30 1.61 -6.52 -2.18
CA TYR A 30 2.32 -5.53 -1.38
C TYR A 30 3.57 -6.17 -0.81
N ASP A 31 4.66 -5.41 -0.86
CA ASP A 31 5.91 -5.84 -0.29
C ASP A 31 5.83 -5.79 1.24
N ALA A 32 6.46 -6.78 1.87
CA ALA A 32 6.63 -6.83 3.31
C ALA A 32 7.70 -5.82 3.77
N ILE A 33 7.55 -4.55 3.40
CA ILE A 33 8.44 -3.47 3.82
C ILE A 33 8.26 -3.24 5.33
N LYS A 34 9.39 -3.21 6.06
CA LYS A 34 9.42 -2.97 7.51
C LYS A 34 8.96 -1.55 7.83
N ASN A 35 8.40 -1.35 9.02
CA ASN A 35 7.97 -0.02 9.46
C ASN A 35 9.16 0.95 9.51
N SER A 36 10.32 0.50 10.02
CA SER A 36 11.53 1.33 10.06
C SER A 36 11.95 1.84 8.68
N GLN A 37 11.89 0.99 7.65
CA GLN A 37 12.19 1.41 6.29
C GLN A 37 11.18 2.40 5.74
N GLN A 38 9.89 2.28 6.10
CA GLN A 38 8.90 3.31 5.75
C GLN A 38 9.22 4.64 6.45
N ASP A 39 9.60 4.60 7.72
CA ASP A 39 9.93 5.80 8.50
C ASP A 39 11.17 6.50 7.97
N ASP A 40 12.19 5.75 7.57
CA ASP A 40 13.42 6.31 6.99
C ASP A 40 13.11 7.02 5.67
N ILE A 41 12.25 6.44 4.83
CA ILE A 41 11.78 7.07 3.59
C ILE A 41 10.97 8.32 3.90
N ILE A 42 10.08 8.30 4.90
CA ILE A 42 9.27 9.47 5.25
C ILE A 42 10.16 10.59 5.83
N ARG A 43 11.14 10.26 6.68
CA ARG A 43 12.11 11.22 7.23
C ARG A 43 12.94 11.87 6.13
N ASP A 44 13.41 11.07 5.19
CA ASP A 44 14.13 11.55 4.00
C ASP A 44 13.28 12.52 3.19
N ILE A 45 11.98 12.22 2.96
CA ILE A 45 11.10 13.13 2.21
C ILE A 45 10.81 14.40 3.03
N ASN A 46 10.53 14.30 4.33
CA ASN A 46 10.29 15.45 5.21
C ASN A 46 11.49 16.41 5.27
N ALA A 47 12.72 15.88 5.20
CA ALA A 47 13.94 16.70 5.17
C ALA A 47 14.05 17.57 3.92
N HIS A 48 13.49 17.13 2.79
CA HIS A 48 13.54 17.85 1.51
C HIS A 48 12.26 18.61 1.18
N THR A 49 11.13 18.29 1.81
CA THR A 49 9.84 18.91 1.55
C THR A 49 9.04 18.93 2.85
N SER A 50 8.74 20.11 3.37
CA SER A 50 7.88 20.24 4.55
C SER A 50 6.43 19.87 4.22
N ASN A 51 5.72 19.31 5.19
CA ASN A 51 4.28 19.01 5.15
C ASN A 51 3.87 17.98 4.08
N VAL A 52 4.49 16.80 4.16
CA VAL A 52 4.40 15.77 3.13
C VAL A 52 3.05 15.04 3.19
N GLY A 53 2.29 15.15 2.10
CA GLY A 53 1.04 14.41 1.96
C GLY A 53 1.22 12.92 1.65
N GLN A 54 0.24 12.12 2.07
CA GLN A 54 0.16 10.66 1.84
C GLN A 54 0.47 10.23 0.40
N ARG A 55 -0.01 10.97 -0.60
CA ARG A 55 0.21 10.64 -2.02
C ARG A 55 1.67 10.75 -2.42
N LEU A 56 2.39 11.74 -1.91
CA LEU A 56 3.81 11.93 -2.22
C LEU A 56 4.63 10.79 -1.62
N VAL A 57 4.42 10.47 -0.34
CA VAL A 57 5.09 9.32 0.32
C VAL A 57 4.81 8.02 -0.40
N GLN A 58 3.55 7.76 -0.76
CA GLN A 58 3.20 6.54 -1.48
C GLN A 58 3.86 6.48 -2.86
N GLY A 59 3.98 7.61 -3.56
CA GLY A 59 4.72 7.73 -4.82
C GLY A 59 6.21 7.46 -4.64
N SER A 60 6.83 8.06 -3.63
CA SER A 60 8.25 7.88 -3.29
C SER A 60 8.60 6.45 -2.90
N ILE A 61 7.73 5.75 -2.17
CA ILE A 61 7.89 4.33 -1.84
C ILE A 61 7.78 3.48 -3.12
N ARG A 62 6.85 3.80 -4.02
CA ARG A 62 6.73 3.12 -5.32
C ARG A 62 7.92 3.37 -6.24
N GLY A 63 8.44 4.59 -6.29
CA GLY A 63 9.65 4.92 -7.06
C GLY A 63 10.88 4.13 -6.59
N ARG A 64 10.91 3.72 -5.32
CA ARG A 64 11.93 2.85 -4.72
C ARG A 64 11.66 1.34 -4.94
N GLY A 65 10.65 0.99 -5.74
CA GLY A 65 10.33 -0.39 -6.10
C GLY A 65 9.35 -1.09 -5.16
N TYR A 66 8.84 -0.42 -4.12
CA TYR A 66 7.96 -1.04 -3.13
C TYR A 66 6.49 -0.70 -3.35
N ARG A 67 5.62 -1.69 -3.19
CA ARG A 67 4.16 -1.53 -3.17
C ARG A 67 3.70 -1.67 -1.72
N VAL A 68 3.19 -0.59 -1.15
CA VAL A 68 2.69 -0.58 0.24
C VAL A 68 1.20 -0.25 0.29
N GLN A 69 0.51 -0.79 1.31
CA GLN A 69 -0.88 -0.46 1.58
C GLN A 69 -1.04 1.03 1.92
N ARG A 70 -2.10 1.64 1.39
CA ARG A 70 -2.43 3.05 1.63
C ARG A 70 -2.63 3.37 3.12
N HIS A 71 -3.25 2.46 3.90
CA HIS A 71 -3.48 2.67 5.33
C HIS A 71 -2.17 2.67 6.14
N ARG A 72 -1.22 1.77 5.83
CA ARG A 72 0.09 1.75 6.50
C ARG A 72 0.84 3.06 6.32
N VAL A 73 0.85 3.62 5.10
CA VAL A 73 1.48 4.93 4.84
C VAL A 73 0.84 6.03 5.69
N ARG A 74 -0.50 6.04 5.78
CA ARG A 74 -1.22 7.04 6.60
C ARG A 74 -0.89 6.90 8.09
N GLU A 75 -0.88 5.67 8.60
CA GLU A 75 -0.52 5.39 10.00
C GLU A 75 0.89 5.88 10.32
N ARG A 76 1.87 5.62 9.43
CA ARG A 76 3.25 6.08 9.67
C ARG A 76 3.38 7.60 9.65
N ILE A 77 2.76 8.28 8.67
CA ILE A 77 2.75 9.75 8.62
C ILE A 77 2.13 10.33 9.90
N CYS A 78 0.96 9.83 10.31
CA CYS A 78 0.29 10.29 11.53
C CYS A 78 1.15 10.10 12.79
N LEU A 79 1.86 8.98 12.89
CA LEU A 79 2.74 8.72 14.04
C LEU A 79 3.95 9.66 14.05
N MET A 80 4.50 10.00 12.89
CA MET A 80 5.65 10.90 12.79
C MET A 80 5.27 12.36 13.05
N ASP A 81 4.11 12.81 12.56
CA ASP A 81 3.58 14.14 12.87
C ASP A 81 3.34 14.32 14.38
N GLN A 82 3.02 13.24 15.10
CA GLN A 82 2.85 13.25 16.56
C GLN A 82 4.18 13.23 17.34
N GLN A 83 5.32 12.94 16.71
CA GLN A 83 6.64 12.94 17.36
C GLN A 83 7.39 14.29 17.24
N GLU A 84 6.88 15.22 16.44
CA GLU A 84 7.45 16.58 16.29
C GLU A 84 6.78 17.64 17.19
N LEU A 85 5.93 17.22 18.14
CA LEU A 85 5.29 18.02 19.20
C LEU A 85 5.90 17.71 20.57
#